data_AF-R7ILB2-F1
#
_entry.id   AF-R7ILB2-F1
#
_cell.length_a   1.000
_cell.length_b   1.000
_cell.length_c   1.000
_cell.angle_alpha   90.00
_cell.angle_beta   90.00
_cell.angle_gamma   90.00
#
_symmetry.space_group_name_H-M   'P 1'
#
loop_
_entity.id
_entity.type
_entity.pdbx_description
1 polymer ?
#
loop_
_entity_poly.entity_id
_entity_poly.type
_entity_poly.pdbx_seq_one_letter_code
_entity_poly.pdbx_strand_id
1 'polypeptide(L)'
;MSLRSEICARLLLPLIVTFLTVLTVFKLSGTDLHFAKYCAEATLVYAAVLLFPFIIRAALWGIFQFIVALQMCSIVSTGIYIVPLTVMNLSSHNAIGVKAQIWLAFIFAIVFFPSFFAIFSTKNVKVRKKIYVAAGSVVGVLMIVLAFTQNSVLKSTKHLAKAVIHDVYFVPKQNAAIREQYRKPAVVSQSLLETAGADYFSPDTPIKNVIVIFVEGFSAEVMDYKNHSSRNLTPTYDQLYKDSLAFDHYYNHTYATYRGLRGQLYSLWQYKAGFYPDVGNQGFGQMDHDKIKKLSKSGLVSVPAILNQHHFNTYFLSNELSTGNMTSYLKTFAFTRVYGADDLG
;
A
#
# COMPACT_ATOMS: atom_id res chain seq x y z
N MET A 1 43.89 12.35 -24.50
CA MET A 1 43.21 12.60 -23.20
C MET A 1 44.25 12.56 -22.09
N SER A 2 44.24 13.51 -21.14
CA SER A 2 45.17 13.47 -20.00
C SER A 2 44.79 12.34 -19.03
N LEU A 3 45.76 11.74 -18.32
CA LEU A 3 45.51 10.68 -17.33
C LEU A 3 44.41 11.06 -16.30
N ARG A 4 44.27 12.35 -15.98
CA ARG A 4 43.21 12.86 -15.10
C ARG A 4 41.81 12.76 -15.72
N SER A 5 41.68 13.07 -17.02
CA SER A 5 40.40 12.98 -17.74
C SER A 5 39.89 11.54 -17.83
N GLU A 6 40.79 10.56 -17.99
CA GLU A 6 40.42 9.15 -18.04
C GLU A 6 39.95 8.62 -16.68
N ILE A 7 40.63 9.01 -15.59
CA ILE A 7 40.22 8.67 -14.22
C ILE A 7 38.84 9.26 -13.90
N CYS A 8 38.59 10.53 -14.25
CA CYS A 8 37.30 11.17 -14.06
C CYS A 8 36.19 10.47 -14.86
N ALA A 9 36.44 10.11 -16.12
CA ALA A 9 35.47 9.39 -16.95
C ALA A 9 35.10 8.03 -16.33
N ARG A 10 36.09 7.25 -15.87
CA ARG A 10 35.85 5.96 -15.20
C ARG A 10 35.09 6.10 -13.88
N LEU A 11 35.32 7.18 -13.12
CA LEU A 11 34.58 7.45 -11.88
C LEU A 11 33.15 7.94 -12.13
N LEU A 12 32.87 8.62 -13.24
CA LEU A 12 31.53 9.13 -13.51
C LEU A 12 30.65 8.13 -14.27
N LEU A 13 31.25 7.17 -14.97
CA LEU A 13 30.53 6.20 -15.80
C LEU A 13 29.37 5.51 -15.08
N PRO A 14 29.50 4.99 -13.83
CA PRO A 14 28.38 4.32 -13.17
C PRO A 14 27.20 5.24 -12.93
N LEU A 15 27.47 6.48 -12.52
CA LEU A 15 26.42 7.47 -12.25
C LEU A 15 25.72 7.92 -13.54
N ILE A 16 26.49 8.13 -14.61
CA ILE A 16 25.95 8.50 -15.93
C ILE A 16 25.06 7.39 -16.48
N VAL A 17 25.53 6.13 -16.46
CA VAL A 17 24.75 4.98 -16.93
C VAL A 17 23.45 4.87 -16.15
N THR A 18 23.50 4.99 -14.83
CA THR A 18 22.33 4.99 -13.95
C THR A 18 21.33 6.11 -14.27
N PHE A 19 21.80 7.33 -14.53
CA PHE A 19 20.89 8.42 -14.91
C PHE A 19 20.23 8.17 -16.26
N LEU A 20 20.98 7.66 -17.24
CA LEU A 20 20.44 7.38 -18.56
C LEU A 20 19.40 6.25 -18.53
N THR A 21 19.66 5.16 -17.81
CA THR A 21 18.70 4.04 -17.70
C THR A 21 17.44 4.48 -16.98
N VAL A 22 17.56 5.20 -15.86
CA VAL A 22 16.39 5.66 -15.09
C VAL A 22 15.62 6.75 -15.83
N LEU A 23 16.29 7.69 -16.52
CA LEU A 23 15.63 8.68 -17.36
C LEU A 23 14.81 8.03 -18.48
N THR A 24 15.39 7.01 -19.13
CA THR A 24 14.70 6.26 -20.18
C THR A 24 13.42 5.64 -19.65
N VAL A 25 13.47 5.05 -18.46
CA VAL A 25 12.32 4.42 -17.81
C VAL A 25 11.26 5.45 -17.39
N PHE A 26 11.66 6.61 -16.86
CA PHE A 26 10.72 7.69 -16.52
C PHE A 26 10.02 8.25 -17.77
N LYS A 27 10.74 8.41 -18.88
CA LYS A 27 10.15 8.81 -20.16
C LYS A 27 9.15 7.79 -20.70
N LEU A 28 9.42 6.50 -20.51
CA LEU A 28 8.49 5.43 -20.88
C LEU A 28 7.24 5.38 -19.99
N SER A 29 7.35 5.77 -18.70
CA SER A 29 6.20 5.76 -17.77
C SER A 29 5.33 7.01 -17.84
N GLY A 30 5.78 8.07 -18.52
CA GLY A 30 5.06 9.36 -18.57
C GLY A 30 5.11 10.14 -17.26
N THR A 31 5.99 9.75 -16.32
CA THR A 31 6.13 10.43 -15.02
C THR A 31 7.50 11.10 -14.94
N ASP A 32 7.56 12.43 -14.88
CA ASP A 32 8.85 13.15 -14.75
C ASP A 32 9.07 13.69 -13.31
N LEU A 33 8.04 13.65 -12.45
CA LEU A 33 7.98 14.35 -11.16
C LEU A 33 9.07 13.91 -10.13
N HIS A 34 9.74 12.78 -10.37
CA HIS A 34 10.67 12.17 -9.41
C HIS A 34 12.13 12.10 -9.89
N PHE A 35 12.42 12.40 -11.16
CA PHE A 35 13.75 12.17 -11.74
C PHE A 35 14.85 13.04 -11.10
N ALA A 36 14.62 14.34 -10.93
CA ALA A 36 15.62 15.23 -10.34
C ALA A 36 15.98 14.85 -8.89
N LYS A 37 14.98 14.44 -8.10
CA LYS A 37 15.18 13.96 -6.72
C LYS A 37 15.99 12.66 -6.70
N TYR A 38 15.67 11.75 -7.62
CA TYR A 38 16.43 10.52 -7.83
C TYR A 38 17.90 10.81 -8.16
N CYS A 39 18.17 11.72 -9.09
CA CYS A 39 19.55 12.08 -9.45
C CYS A 39 20.35 12.61 -8.26
N ALA A 40 19.73 13.45 -7.42
CA ALA A 40 20.37 13.94 -6.20
C ALA A 40 20.69 12.81 -5.21
N GLU A 41 19.74 11.90 -4.97
CA GLU A 41 19.93 10.73 -4.10
C GLU A 41 21.02 9.79 -4.62
N ALA A 42 20.94 9.40 -5.89
CA ALA A 42 21.90 8.50 -6.51
C ALA A 42 23.32 9.09 -6.56
N THR A 43 23.48 10.41 -6.79
CA THR A 43 24.78 11.09 -6.72
C THR A 43 25.41 10.94 -5.34
N LEU A 44 24.63 11.17 -4.29
CA LEU A 44 25.13 11.18 -2.92
C LEU A 44 25.41 9.76 -2.41
N VAL A 45 24.54 8.80 -2.72
CA VAL A 45 24.80 7.38 -2.46
C VAL A 45 26.07 6.94 -3.20
N TYR A 46 26.22 7.30 -4.48
CA TYR A 46 27.40 6.95 -5.26
C TYR A 46 28.68 7.56 -4.66
N ALA A 47 28.65 8.83 -4.29
CA ALA A 47 29.75 9.51 -3.63
C ALA A 47 30.13 8.83 -2.30
N ALA A 48 29.15 8.37 -1.52
CA ALA A 48 29.39 7.62 -0.28
C ALA A 48 30.03 6.25 -0.57
N VAL A 49 29.51 5.55 -1.56
CA VAL A 49 29.96 4.22 -1.98
C VAL A 49 31.40 4.25 -2.50
N LEU A 50 31.80 5.34 -3.17
CA LEU A 50 33.19 5.57 -3.59
C LEU A 50 34.19 5.63 -2.43
N LEU A 51 33.74 5.84 -1.19
CA LEU A 51 34.62 5.88 -0.01
C LEU A 51 35.12 4.49 0.42
N PHE A 52 34.50 3.43 -0.09
CA PHE A 52 34.80 2.06 0.30
C PHE A 52 35.77 1.36 -0.68
N PRO A 53 36.49 0.32 -0.21
CA PRO A 53 37.24 -0.59 -1.07
C PRO A 53 36.36 -1.19 -2.17
N PHE A 54 36.96 -1.55 -3.32
CA PHE A 54 36.22 -1.96 -4.52
C PHE A 54 35.16 -3.02 -4.27
N ILE A 55 35.45 -4.07 -3.49
CA ILE A 55 34.50 -5.16 -3.22
C ILE A 55 33.27 -4.64 -2.48
N ILE A 56 33.48 -3.88 -1.41
CA ILE A 56 32.40 -3.28 -0.60
C ILE A 56 31.64 -2.25 -1.44
N ARG A 57 32.35 -1.44 -2.24
CA ARG A 57 31.76 -0.46 -3.15
C ARG A 57 30.83 -1.11 -4.17
N ALA A 58 31.28 -2.18 -4.83
CA ALA A 58 30.49 -2.92 -5.80
C ALA A 58 29.25 -3.55 -5.15
N ALA A 59 29.40 -4.11 -3.94
CA ALA A 59 28.29 -4.67 -3.18
C ALA A 59 27.24 -3.61 -2.79
N LEU A 60 27.66 -2.50 -2.18
CA LEU A 60 26.75 -1.41 -1.78
C LEU A 60 26.06 -0.76 -2.98
N TRP A 61 26.79 -0.55 -4.07
CA TRP A 61 26.20 -0.04 -5.32
C TRP A 61 25.19 -1.03 -5.91
N GLY A 62 25.52 -2.32 -5.93
CA GLY A 62 24.61 -3.36 -6.38
C GLY A 62 23.33 -3.42 -5.56
N ILE A 63 23.42 -3.35 -4.23
CA ILE A 63 22.24 -3.31 -3.34
C ILE A 63 21.38 -2.08 -3.65
N PHE A 64 22.00 -0.89 -3.80
CA PHE A 64 21.26 0.31 -4.15
C PHE A 64 20.56 0.19 -5.50
N GLN A 65 21.27 -0.26 -6.54
CA GLN A 65 20.71 -0.43 -7.88
C GLN A 65 19.61 -1.50 -7.94
N PHE A 66 19.71 -2.55 -7.12
CA PHE A 66 18.65 -3.54 -6.96
C PHE A 66 17.36 -2.90 -6.41
N ILE A 67 17.48 -2.10 -5.36
CA ILE A 67 16.35 -1.35 -4.79
C ILE A 67 15.76 -0.38 -5.82
N VAL A 68 16.61 0.37 -6.53
CA VAL A 68 16.15 1.30 -7.58
C VAL A 68 15.39 0.55 -8.67
N ALA A 69 15.91 -0.57 -9.16
CA ALA A 69 15.26 -1.36 -10.21
C ALA A 69 13.87 -1.85 -9.77
N LEU A 70 13.73 -2.36 -8.54
CA LEU A 70 12.43 -2.74 -7.99
C LEU A 70 11.45 -1.56 -7.92
N GLN A 71 11.93 -0.40 -7.44
CA GLN A 71 11.11 0.80 -7.32
C GLN A 71 10.68 1.35 -8.69
N MET A 72 11.55 1.26 -9.71
CA MET A 72 11.23 1.64 -11.08
C MET A 72 10.17 0.71 -11.69
N CYS A 73 10.21 -0.60 -11.43
CA CYS A 73 9.16 -1.52 -11.84
C CYS A 73 7.79 -1.08 -11.29
N SER A 74 7.73 -0.64 -10.02
CA SER A 74 6.51 -0.11 -9.43
C SER A 74 6.07 1.19 -10.10
N ILE A 75 6.97 2.17 -10.26
CA ILE A 75 6.62 3.46 -10.88
C ILE A 75 6.07 3.28 -12.29
N VAL A 76 6.69 2.43 -13.11
CA VAL A 76 6.20 2.16 -14.47
C VAL A 76 4.83 1.50 -14.47
N SER A 77 4.57 0.63 -13.50
CA SER A 77 3.31 -0.13 -13.44
C SER A 77 2.16 0.61 -12.77
N THR A 78 2.43 1.45 -11.78
CA THR A 78 1.40 2.03 -10.89
C THR A 78 1.53 3.54 -10.71
N GLY A 79 2.57 4.17 -11.25
CA GLY A 79 2.86 5.59 -11.07
C GLY A 79 3.44 5.96 -9.69
N ILE A 80 3.59 4.99 -8.78
CA ILE A 80 4.07 5.21 -7.41
C ILE A 80 5.13 4.19 -7.00
N TYR A 81 5.89 4.49 -5.95
CA TYR A 81 6.80 3.56 -5.30
C TYR A 81 6.06 2.33 -4.73
N ILE A 82 6.82 1.25 -4.48
CA ILE A 82 6.29 0.00 -3.93
C ILE A 82 5.60 0.27 -2.59
N VAL A 83 4.35 -0.19 -2.49
CA VAL A 83 3.54 -0.13 -1.27
C VAL A 83 3.49 -1.49 -0.58
N PRO A 84 3.18 -1.55 0.75
CA PRO A 84 3.11 -2.82 1.49
C PRO A 84 2.20 -3.86 0.84
N LEU A 85 1.10 -3.43 0.23
CA LEU A 85 0.17 -4.31 -0.46
C LEU A 85 0.84 -5.06 -1.63
N THR A 86 1.71 -4.41 -2.39
CA THR A 86 2.46 -5.05 -3.48
C THR A 86 3.28 -6.24 -2.96
N VAL A 87 3.88 -6.09 -1.77
CA VAL A 87 4.65 -7.15 -1.12
C VAL A 87 3.73 -8.24 -0.60
N MET A 88 2.60 -7.88 0.04
CA MET A 88 1.64 -8.87 0.54
C MET A 88 1.01 -9.71 -0.58
N ASN A 89 0.93 -9.18 -1.80
CA ASN A 89 0.35 -9.84 -2.98
C ASN A 89 1.39 -10.53 -3.90
N LEU A 90 2.65 -10.68 -3.48
CA LEU A 90 3.70 -11.34 -4.28
C LEU A 90 3.33 -12.77 -4.72
N SER A 91 2.56 -13.48 -3.90
CA SER A 91 2.05 -14.82 -4.24
C SER A 91 1.03 -14.82 -5.38
N SER A 92 0.39 -13.68 -5.65
CA SER A 92 -0.61 -13.49 -6.71
C SER A 92 -0.01 -13.01 -8.03
N HIS A 93 1.31 -13.14 -8.24
CA HIS A 93 1.99 -12.69 -9.47
C HIS A 93 1.41 -13.28 -10.76
N ASN A 94 0.78 -14.45 -10.73
CA ASN A 94 0.13 -15.01 -11.92
C ASN A 94 -1.05 -14.16 -12.42
N ALA A 95 -1.65 -13.33 -11.57
CA ALA A 95 -2.80 -12.50 -11.91
C ALA A 95 -2.47 -11.34 -12.85
N ILE A 96 -1.21 -10.86 -12.89
CA ILE A 96 -0.79 -9.76 -13.77
C ILE A 96 -0.52 -10.23 -15.22
N GLY A 97 -0.47 -11.54 -15.46
CA GLY A 97 -0.23 -12.13 -16.78
C GLY A 97 1.23 -12.11 -17.24
N VAL A 98 1.60 -13.06 -18.09
CA VAL A 98 2.98 -13.30 -18.55
C VAL A 98 3.57 -12.09 -19.28
N LYS A 99 2.78 -11.38 -20.09
CA LYS A 99 3.25 -10.18 -20.81
C LYS A 99 3.74 -9.09 -19.85
N ALA A 100 2.98 -8.83 -18.78
CA ALA A 100 3.36 -7.84 -17.78
C ALA A 100 4.60 -8.30 -16.98
N GLN A 101 4.68 -9.58 -16.63
CA GLN A 101 5.86 -10.13 -15.94
C GLN A 101 7.14 -9.98 -16.77
N ILE A 102 7.09 -10.31 -18.07
CA ILE A 102 8.22 -10.14 -18.99
C ILE A 102 8.61 -8.65 -19.07
N TRP A 103 7.62 -7.76 -19.18
CA TRP A 103 7.87 -6.31 -19.22
C TRP A 103 8.56 -5.80 -17.94
N LEU A 104 8.09 -6.22 -16.76
CA LEU A 104 8.71 -5.84 -15.49
C LEU A 104 10.12 -6.42 -15.34
N ALA A 105 10.36 -7.65 -15.80
CA ALA A 105 11.70 -8.25 -15.82
C ALA A 105 12.65 -7.47 -16.74
N PHE A 106 12.16 -7.00 -17.89
CA PHE A 106 12.93 -6.17 -18.82
C PHE A 106 13.30 -4.81 -18.21
N ILE A 107 12.34 -4.12 -17.58
CA ILE A 107 12.60 -2.85 -16.86
C ILE A 107 13.64 -3.06 -15.76
N PHE A 108 13.48 -4.12 -14.96
CA PHE A 108 14.43 -4.47 -13.93
C PHE A 108 15.84 -4.66 -14.52
N ALA A 109 15.96 -5.45 -15.60
CA ALA A 109 17.23 -5.75 -16.24
C ALA A 109 17.93 -4.50 -16.80
N ILE A 110 17.19 -3.60 -17.46
CA ILE A 110 17.73 -2.36 -18.03
C ILE A 110 18.22 -1.40 -16.95
N VAL A 111 17.54 -1.33 -15.81
CA VAL A 111 17.96 -0.43 -14.72
C VAL A 111 19.14 -1.02 -13.97
N PHE A 112 19.07 -2.31 -13.64
CA PHE A 112 20.02 -2.98 -12.76
C PHE A 112 21.35 -3.30 -13.44
N PHE A 113 21.34 -4.07 -14.54
CA PHE A 113 22.58 -4.66 -15.08
C PHE A 113 23.57 -3.61 -15.60
N PRO A 114 23.17 -2.62 -16.45
CA PRO A 114 24.11 -1.61 -16.93
C PRO A 114 24.77 -0.83 -15.78
N SER A 115 23.97 -0.39 -14.80
CA SER A 115 24.44 0.36 -13.62
C SER A 115 25.36 -0.48 -12.74
N PHE A 116 25.03 -1.75 -12.53
CA PHE A 116 25.84 -2.68 -11.75
C PHE A 116 27.19 -2.95 -12.43
N PHE A 117 27.19 -3.30 -13.72
CA PHE A 117 28.43 -3.58 -14.44
C PHE A 117 29.32 -2.34 -14.63
N ALA A 118 28.72 -1.16 -14.75
CA ALA A 118 29.49 0.08 -14.85
C ALA A 118 30.42 0.30 -13.64
N ILE A 119 30.07 -0.17 -12.42
CA ILE A 119 30.92 -0.01 -11.22
C ILE A 119 32.31 -0.64 -11.38
N PHE A 120 32.44 -1.67 -12.21
CA PHE A 120 33.70 -2.36 -12.46
C PHE A 120 34.73 -1.46 -13.15
N SER A 121 34.29 -0.41 -13.84
CA SER A 121 35.19 0.63 -14.39
C SER A 121 36.02 1.34 -13.30
N THR A 122 35.57 1.30 -12.04
CA THR A 122 36.25 1.92 -10.91
C THR A 122 37.31 1.04 -10.23
N LYS A 123 37.44 -0.24 -10.61
CA LYS A 123 38.29 -1.25 -9.93
C LYS A 123 39.74 -0.80 -9.74
N ASN A 124 40.32 -0.17 -10.76
CA ASN A 124 41.73 0.22 -10.77
C ASN A 124 41.96 1.68 -10.36
N VAL A 125 40.93 2.38 -9.88
CA VAL A 125 41.05 3.79 -9.49
C VAL A 125 41.53 3.89 -8.04
N LYS A 126 42.81 4.27 -7.86
CA LYS A 126 43.39 4.57 -6.54
C LYS A 126 43.14 6.03 -6.16
N VAL A 127 42.22 6.27 -5.24
CA VAL A 127 41.97 7.62 -4.67
C VAL A 127 42.90 7.83 -3.45
N ARG A 128 43.36 9.07 -3.22
CA ARG A 128 44.28 9.38 -2.09
C ARG A 128 43.54 9.42 -0.75
N LYS A 129 44.13 8.86 0.32
CA LYS A 129 43.56 8.75 1.69
C LYS A 129 43.03 10.08 2.28
N LYS A 130 43.70 11.22 2.01
CA LYS A 130 43.24 12.55 2.48
C LYS A 130 41.96 13.05 1.78
N ILE A 131 41.75 12.66 0.52
CA ILE A 131 40.53 12.99 -0.24
C ILE A 131 39.34 12.19 0.30
N TYR A 132 39.55 10.94 0.73
CA TYR A 132 38.52 10.11 1.36
C TYR A 132 37.94 10.75 2.63
N VAL A 133 38.79 11.32 3.48
CA VAL A 133 38.33 11.90 4.76
C VAL A 133 37.52 13.17 4.51
N ALA A 134 38.02 14.10 3.69
CA ALA A 134 37.31 15.34 3.37
C ALA A 134 36.01 15.10 2.58
N ALA A 135 36.03 14.21 1.58
CA ALA A 135 34.85 13.83 0.82
C ALA A 135 33.84 13.08 1.70
N GLY A 136 34.30 12.23 2.62
CA GLY A 136 33.45 11.51 3.57
C GLY A 136 32.67 12.42 4.50
N SER A 137 33.29 13.48 5.02
CA SER A 137 32.61 14.48 5.85
C SER A 137 31.52 15.22 5.09
N VAL A 138 31.80 15.66 3.86
CA VAL A 138 30.83 16.37 3.00
C VAL A 138 29.67 15.47 2.59
N VAL A 139 29.97 14.24 2.18
CA VAL A 139 28.95 13.24 1.83
C VAL A 139 28.10 12.88 3.04
N GLY A 140 28.68 12.74 4.23
CA GLY A 140 27.95 12.50 5.47
C GLY A 140 26.90 13.60 5.76
N VAL A 141 27.31 14.87 5.64
CA VAL A 141 26.39 16.01 5.81
C VAL A 141 25.29 16.02 4.75
N LEU A 142 25.62 15.74 3.48
CA LEU A 142 24.64 15.71 2.39
C LEU A 142 23.66 14.52 2.49
N MET A 143 24.11 13.37 3.01
CA MET A 143 23.25 12.22 3.29
C MET A 143 22.26 12.52 4.43
N ILE A 144 22.67 13.30 5.43
CA ILE A 144 21.75 13.82 6.47
C ILE A 144 20.70 14.72 5.84
N VAL A 145 21.07 15.63 4.95
CA VAL A 145 20.13 16.51 4.24
C VAL A 145 19.13 15.72 3.38
N LEU A 146 19.58 14.68 2.66
CA LEU A 146 18.69 13.81 1.89
C LEU A 146 17.70 13.02 2.76
N ALA A 147 18.08 12.62 3.98
CA ALA A 147 17.17 11.96 4.91
C ALA A 147 15.93 12.82 5.24
N PHE A 148 16.04 14.14 5.09
CA PHE A 148 14.95 15.09 5.27
C PHE A 148 14.14 15.39 3.99
N THR A 149 14.59 14.95 2.82
CA THR A 149 13.82 15.15 1.58
C THR A 149 12.61 14.20 1.51
N GLN A 150 11.46 14.70 1.07
CA GLN A 150 10.25 13.89 0.85
C GLN A 150 10.33 13.17 -0.52
N ASN A 151 9.94 11.89 -0.56
CA ASN A 151 9.81 11.02 -1.75
C ASN A 151 11.13 10.49 -2.36
N SER A 152 12.13 10.18 -1.54
CA SER A 152 13.35 9.48 -1.97
C SER A 152 13.15 7.95 -2.07
N VAL A 153 13.96 7.26 -2.87
CA VAL A 153 13.94 5.80 -3.04
C VAL A 153 14.25 5.10 -1.72
N LEU A 154 15.30 5.53 -1.01
CA LEU A 154 15.70 4.93 0.26
C LEU A 154 14.68 5.17 1.37
N LYS A 155 14.13 6.38 1.45
CA LYS A 155 13.11 6.73 2.44
C LYS A 155 11.82 5.93 2.20
N SER A 156 11.38 5.83 0.95
CA SER A 156 10.21 5.02 0.56
C SER A 156 10.42 3.55 0.87
N THR A 157 11.62 3.03 0.63
CA THR A 157 11.99 1.64 0.97
C THR A 157 12.02 1.40 2.48
N LYS A 158 12.52 2.37 3.27
CA LYS A 158 12.47 2.32 4.74
C LYS A 158 11.03 2.35 5.25
N HIS A 159 10.18 3.22 4.70
CA HIS A 159 8.76 3.27 5.06
C HIS A 159 8.04 1.97 4.70
N LEU A 160 8.31 1.41 3.52
CA LEU A 160 7.82 0.10 3.10
C LEU A 160 8.24 -0.98 4.09
N ALA A 161 9.53 -1.10 4.42
CA ALA A 161 10.03 -2.10 5.37
C ALA A 161 9.37 -1.96 6.73
N LYS A 162 9.27 -0.74 7.27
CA LYS A 162 8.59 -0.47 8.54
C LYS A 162 7.10 -0.87 8.48
N ALA A 163 6.42 -0.52 7.40
CA ALA A 163 5.00 -0.80 7.23
C ALA A 163 4.73 -2.30 7.06
N VAL A 164 5.56 -3.02 6.28
CA VAL A 164 5.47 -4.48 6.14
C VAL A 164 5.73 -5.17 7.48
N ILE A 165 6.77 -4.78 8.21
CA ILE A 165 7.06 -5.34 9.55
C ILE A 165 5.89 -5.09 10.50
N HIS A 166 5.37 -3.86 10.50
CA HIS A 166 4.23 -3.51 11.33
C HIS A 166 2.99 -4.34 10.94
N ASP A 167 2.65 -4.43 9.66
CA ASP A 167 1.44 -5.12 9.20
C ASP A 167 1.48 -6.64 9.38
N VAL A 168 2.68 -7.24 9.28
CA VAL A 168 2.89 -8.69 9.43
C VAL A 168 2.99 -9.11 10.90
N TYR A 169 3.65 -8.33 11.75
CA TYR A 169 3.97 -8.75 13.13
C TYR A 169 3.15 -8.06 14.21
N PHE A 170 2.35 -7.04 13.89
CA PHE A 170 1.50 -6.39 14.88
C PHE A 170 0.33 -7.29 15.26
N VAL A 171 0.37 -7.79 16.49
CA VAL A 171 -0.76 -8.48 17.12
C VAL A 171 -1.42 -7.51 18.11
N PRO A 172 -2.64 -7.00 17.82
CA PRO A 172 -3.33 -6.12 18.76
C PRO A 172 -3.63 -6.89 20.05
N LYS A 173 -3.06 -6.44 21.18
CA LYS A 173 -3.45 -6.94 22.50
C LYS A 173 -4.73 -6.25 22.92
N GLN A 174 -5.81 -7.01 23.12
CA GLN A 174 -7.02 -6.48 23.72
C GLN A 174 -6.74 -6.12 25.18
N ASN A 175 -6.85 -4.85 25.53
CA ASN A 175 -6.74 -4.38 26.91
C ASN A 175 -8.14 -4.03 27.43
N ALA A 176 -8.65 -4.83 28.37
CA ALA A 176 -9.98 -4.63 28.94
C ALA A 176 -10.11 -3.29 29.68
N ALA A 177 -9.05 -2.83 30.36
CA ALA A 177 -9.05 -1.56 31.07
C ALA A 177 -9.16 -0.36 30.11
N ILE A 178 -8.44 -0.38 28.99
CA ILE A 178 -8.56 0.65 27.94
C ILE A 178 -9.98 0.62 27.36
N ARG A 179 -10.52 -0.56 27.09
CA ARG A 179 -11.88 -0.70 26.53
C ARG A 179 -12.91 -0.03 27.42
N GLU A 180 -12.85 -0.26 28.73
CA GLU A 180 -13.79 0.33 29.67
C GLU A 180 -13.58 1.85 29.81
N GLN A 181 -12.32 2.31 29.88
CA GLN A 181 -11.98 3.72 29.95
C GLN A 181 -12.54 4.55 28.78
N TYR A 182 -12.52 3.99 27.57
CA TYR A 182 -12.95 4.69 26.35
C TYR A 182 -14.32 4.21 25.83
N ARG A 183 -15.04 3.40 26.62
CA ARG A 183 -16.38 2.95 26.25
C ARG A 183 -17.32 4.15 26.28
N LYS A 184 -17.80 4.55 25.10
CA LYS A 184 -18.83 5.58 24.98
C LYS A 184 -20.19 4.90 24.88
N PRO A 185 -21.05 4.96 25.92
CA PRO A 185 -22.40 4.39 25.85
C PRO A 185 -23.29 5.14 24.85
N ALA A 186 -22.98 6.40 24.55
CA ALA A 186 -23.58 7.21 23.50
C ALA A 186 -22.51 8.03 22.77
N VAL A 187 -22.61 8.14 21.45
CA VAL A 187 -21.66 8.90 20.59
C VAL A 187 -22.23 10.29 20.24
N VAL A 188 -23.54 10.47 20.38
CA VAL A 188 -24.27 11.72 20.18
C VAL A 188 -24.95 12.08 21.50
N SER A 189 -24.99 13.37 21.87
CA SER A 189 -25.70 13.77 23.09
C SER A 189 -27.18 13.44 22.97
N GLN A 190 -27.79 12.98 24.05
CA GLN A 190 -29.22 12.65 24.10
C GLN A 190 -30.08 13.81 23.55
N SER A 191 -29.70 15.06 23.88
CA SER A 191 -30.33 16.27 23.34
C SER A 191 -30.23 16.43 21.82
N LEU A 192 -29.12 16.03 21.18
CA LEU A 192 -28.99 16.09 19.72
C LEU A 192 -29.79 14.96 19.05
N LEU A 193 -29.89 13.78 19.68
CA LEU A 193 -30.76 12.71 19.21
C LEU A 193 -32.23 13.11 19.31
N GLU A 194 -32.61 13.81 20.38
CA GLU A 194 -33.96 14.34 20.57
C GLU A 194 -34.28 15.51 19.62
N THR A 195 -33.29 16.31 19.22
CA THR A 195 -33.51 17.49 18.35
C THR A 195 -33.31 17.18 16.86
N ALA A 196 -32.35 16.32 16.50
CA ALA A 196 -32.01 15.99 15.11
C ALA A 196 -32.44 14.57 14.70
N GLY A 197 -32.67 13.67 15.66
CA GLY A 197 -33.07 12.27 15.40
C GLY A 197 -34.55 11.98 15.65
N ALA A 198 -35.28 12.86 16.35
CA ALA A 198 -36.71 12.69 16.61
C ALA A 198 -37.52 12.60 15.31
N ASP A 199 -37.17 13.37 14.28
CA ASP A 199 -37.87 13.29 12.99
C ASP A 199 -37.40 12.10 12.13
N TYR A 200 -36.13 11.69 12.19
CA TYR A 200 -35.63 10.58 11.34
C TYR A 200 -36.04 9.18 11.83
N PHE A 201 -36.31 9.04 13.13
CA PHE A 201 -36.75 7.78 13.74
C PHE A 201 -38.12 7.90 14.43
N SER A 202 -38.89 8.97 14.14
CA SER A 202 -40.28 9.06 14.59
C SER A 202 -41.06 7.85 14.08
N PRO A 203 -41.96 7.26 14.90
CA PRO A 203 -42.87 6.19 14.46
C PRO A 203 -43.66 6.54 13.19
N ASP A 204 -43.88 7.84 12.96
CA ASP A 204 -44.66 8.37 11.85
C ASP A 204 -43.81 8.66 10.60
N THR A 205 -42.48 8.59 10.71
CA THR A 205 -41.57 8.79 9.56
C THR A 205 -41.31 7.45 8.89
N PRO A 206 -41.67 7.28 7.60
CA PRO A 206 -41.42 6.05 6.88
C PRO A 206 -39.92 5.71 6.89
N ILE A 207 -39.57 4.65 7.62
CA ILE A 207 -38.21 4.14 7.65
C ILE A 207 -37.88 3.58 6.27
N LYS A 208 -36.88 4.16 5.61
CA LYS A 208 -36.42 3.69 4.29
C LYS A 208 -35.56 2.44 4.46
N ASN A 209 -35.70 1.50 3.54
CA ASN A 209 -34.76 0.40 3.40
C ASN A 209 -33.37 0.95 3.07
N VAL A 210 -32.33 0.35 3.68
CA VAL A 210 -30.93 0.69 3.42
C VAL A 210 -30.29 -0.48 2.68
N ILE A 211 -29.80 -0.21 1.46
CA ILE A 211 -29.05 -1.18 0.65
C ILE A 211 -27.62 -0.67 0.53
N VAL A 212 -26.66 -1.50 0.91
CA VAL A 212 -25.23 -1.19 0.81
C VAL A 212 -24.58 -2.23 -0.11
N ILE A 213 -23.92 -1.76 -1.16
CA ILE A 213 -23.22 -2.61 -2.13
C ILE A 213 -21.72 -2.42 -1.91
N PHE A 214 -21.05 -3.46 -1.43
CA PHE A 214 -19.58 -3.49 -1.36
C PHE A 214 -19.02 -3.98 -2.69
N VAL A 215 -18.14 -3.19 -3.29
CA VAL A 215 -17.51 -3.51 -4.58
C VAL A 215 -16.04 -3.88 -4.36
N GLU A 216 -15.70 -5.13 -4.67
CA GLU A 216 -14.34 -5.65 -4.51
C GLU A 216 -13.40 -5.07 -5.58
N GLY A 217 -12.19 -4.64 -5.17
CA GLY A 217 -11.15 -4.19 -6.10
C GLY A 217 -11.46 -2.93 -6.91
N PHE A 218 -12.45 -2.12 -6.48
CA PHE A 218 -12.87 -0.94 -7.22
C PHE A 218 -12.11 0.33 -6.79
N SER A 219 -11.71 1.14 -7.78
CA SER A 219 -11.07 2.45 -7.58
C SER A 219 -11.73 3.48 -8.48
N ALA A 220 -11.86 4.72 -8.00
CA ALA A 220 -12.32 5.84 -8.82
C ALA A 220 -11.45 6.03 -10.08
N GLU A 221 -10.18 5.60 -10.07
CA GLU A 221 -9.26 5.67 -11.21
C GLU A 221 -9.70 4.85 -12.44
N VAL A 222 -10.61 3.87 -12.27
CA VAL A 222 -11.14 3.10 -13.41
C VAL A 222 -12.44 3.66 -13.98
N MET A 223 -12.98 4.73 -13.39
CA MET A 223 -14.17 5.41 -13.86
C MET A 223 -13.82 6.44 -14.93
N ASP A 224 -14.49 6.39 -16.07
CA ASP A 224 -14.24 7.32 -17.17
C ASP A 224 -14.57 8.76 -16.76
N TYR A 225 -15.60 8.94 -15.93
CA TYR A 225 -15.94 10.23 -15.36
C TYR A 225 -14.77 10.86 -14.58
N LYS A 226 -13.94 10.05 -13.92
CA LYS A 226 -12.85 10.50 -13.04
C LYS A 226 -11.51 10.59 -13.75
N ASN A 227 -11.19 9.62 -14.61
CA ASN A 227 -9.91 9.56 -15.31
C ASN A 227 -9.94 10.26 -16.68
N HIS A 228 -11.09 10.79 -17.09
CA HIS A 228 -11.33 11.43 -18.38
C HIS A 228 -10.96 10.55 -19.58
N SER A 229 -11.01 9.23 -19.41
CA SER A 229 -10.81 8.26 -20.47
C SER A 229 -12.12 8.01 -21.23
N SER A 230 -12.00 7.39 -22.40
CA SER A 230 -13.13 6.98 -23.23
C SER A 230 -13.16 5.45 -23.39
N ARG A 231 -12.74 4.72 -22.35
CA ARG A 231 -12.61 3.25 -22.38
C ARG A 231 -13.93 2.55 -22.12
N ASN A 232 -14.90 3.27 -21.56
CA ASN A 232 -16.24 2.84 -21.21
C ASN A 232 -16.24 1.58 -20.34
N LEU A 233 -15.34 1.52 -19.34
CA LEU A 233 -15.16 0.33 -18.51
C LEU A 233 -16.23 0.18 -17.43
N THR A 234 -16.79 1.31 -16.94
CA THR A 234 -17.73 1.32 -15.81
C THR A 234 -18.94 2.25 -16.04
N PRO A 235 -19.63 2.16 -17.20
CA PRO A 235 -20.69 3.11 -17.58
C PRO A 235 -21.81 3.26 -16.54
N THR A 236 -22.19 2.17 -15.88
CA THR A 236 -23.21 2.19 -14.81
C THR A 236 -22.75 3.03 -13.61
N TYR A 237 -21.47 2.91 -13.22
CA TYR A 237 -20.92 3.72 -12.13
C TYR A 237 -20.75 5.18 -12.54
N ASP A 238 -20.36 5.44 -13.79
CA ASP A 238 -20.30 6.82 -14.32
C ASP A 238 -21.67 7.50 -14.27
N GLN A 239 -22.75 6.78 -14.56
CA GLN A 239 -24.11 7.30 -14.45
C GLN A 239 -24.54 7.50 -12.99
N LEU A 240 -24.32 6.49 -12.13
CA LEU A 240 -24.63 6.61 -10.70
C LEU A 240 -23.91 7.79 -10.04
N TYR A 241 -22.67 8.05 -10.43
CA TYR A 241 -21.87 9.16 -9.92
C TYR A 241 -22.49 10.52 -10.29
N LYS A 242 -23.06 10.66 -11.49
CA LYS A 242 -23.72 11.89 -11.96
C LYS A 242 -25.08 12.11 -11.29
N ASP A 243 -25.83 11.02 -11.07
CA ASP A 243 -27.23 11.08 -10.63
C ASP A 243 -27.41 10.98 -9.11
N SER A 244 -26.33 10.74 -8.36
CA SER A 244 -26.38 10.53 -6.90
C SER A 244 -25.55 11.57 -6.15
N LEU A 245 -25.71 11.62 -4.82
CA LEU A 245 -24.73 12.26 -3.96
C LEU A 245 -23.42 11.47 -4.04
N ALA A 246 -22.46 12.01 -4.78
CA ALA A 246 -21.15 11.42 -4.96
C ALA A 246 -20.11 12.17 -4.12
N PHE A 247 -19.14 11.41 -3.59
CA PHE A 247 -18.04 11.95 -2.81
C PHE A 247 -16.74 11.80 -3.59
N ASP A 248 -16.12 12.94 -3.89
CA ASP A 248 -14.74 12.98 -4.32
C ASP A 248 -13.78 12.74 -3.16
N HIS A 249 -12.62 12.15 -3.46
CA HIS A 249 -11.57 11.89 -2.47
C HIS A 249 -12.04 11.00 -1.31
N TYR A 250 -12.96 10.06 -1.57
CA TYR A 250 -13.29 8.99 -0.63
C TYR A 250 -12.21 7.91 -0.67
N TYR A 251 -11.56 7.69 0.47
CA TYR A 251 -10.52 6.67 0.62
C TYR A 251 -11.02 5.57 1.57
N ASN A 252 -10.85 4.32 1.17
CA ASN A 252 -11.11 3.20 2.05
C ASN A 252 -10.14 3.20 3.25
N HIS A 253 -10.56 2.58 4.36
CA HIS A 253 -9.70 2.39 5.52
C HIS A 253 -8.52 1.44 5.25
N THR A 254 -8.48 0.74 4.13
CA THR A 254 -7.55 -0.38 3.91
C THR A 254 -7.87 -1.07 2.60
N TYR A 255 -6.85 -1.60 1.93
CA TYR A 255 -6.99 -2.34 0.68
C TYR A 255 -7.66 -3.72 0.82
N ALA A 256 -7.44 -4.45 1.91
CA ALA A 256 -7.97 -5.82 2.05
C ALA A 256 -9.44 -5.88 2.51
N THR A 257 -10.27 -6.66 1.81
CA THR A 257 -11.74 -6.83 2.03
C THR A 257 -12.13 -7.03 3.48
N TYR A 258 -11.46 -7.96 4.19
CA TYR A 258 -11.75 -8.27 5.60
C TYR A 258 -11.61 -7.05 6.52
N ARG A 259 -10.57 -6.24 6.31
CA ARG A 259 -10.35 -5.01 7.08
C ARG A 259 -11.33 -3.93 6.63
N GLY A 260 -11.65 -3.86 5.32
CA GLY A 260 -12.55 -2.86 4.75
C GLY A 260 -13.99 -3.02 5.24
N LEU A 261 -14.52 -4.25 5.23
CA LEU A 261 -15.85 -4.57 5.73
C LEU A 261 -15.96 -4.27 7.22
N ARG A 262 -15.04 -4.78 8.02
CA ARG A 262 -15.06 -4.54 9.47
C ARG A 262 -14.85 -3.07 9.81
N GLY A 263 -13.96 -2.38 9.11
CA GLY A 263 -13.70 -0.97 9.36
C GLY A 263 -14.92 -0.10 9.11
N GLN A 264 -15.64 -0.33 8.00
CA GLN A 264 -16.87 0.39 7.67
C GLN A 264 -18.02 0.03 8.62
N LEU A 265 -18.18 -1.25 8.98
CA LEU A 265 -19.28 -1.69 9.84
C LEU A 265 -19.08 -1.38 11.32
N TYR A 266 -17.86 -1.03 11.76
CA TYR A 266 -17.57 -0.64 13.16
C TYR A 266 -17.06 0.80 13.30
N SER A 267 -16.84 1.53 12.20
CA SER A 267 -16.22 2.87 12.19
C SER A 267 -14.83 2.90 12.88
N LEU A 268 -13.99 1.89 12.63
CA LEU A 268 -12.71 1.71 13.32
C LEU A 268 -11.62 1.15 12.41
N TRP A 269 -10.39 1.60 12.59
CA TRP A 269 -9.23 0.99 11.91
C TRP A 269 -8.97 -0.43 12.42
N GLN A 270 -8.72 -1.37 11.50
CA GLN A 270 -8.52 -2.79 11.82
C GLN A 270 -7.16 -3.27 11.33
N TYR A 271 -6.35 -3.78 12.26
CA TYR A 271 -4.98 -4.20 11.95
C TYR A 271 -4.89 -5.61 11.36
N LYS A 272 -5.77 -6.53 11.74
CA LYS A 272 -5.66 -7.92 11.29
C LYS A 272 -6.23 -8.10 9.89
N ALA A 273 -5.40 -8.59 8.96
CA ALA A 273 -5.77 -8.83 7.56
C ALA A 273 -6.59 -10.11 7.36
N GLY A 274 -7.08 -10.31 6.14
CA GLY A 274 -7.68 -11.56 5.70
C GLY A 274 -6.64 -12.67 5.52
N PHE A 275 -5.47 -12.36 4.98
CA PHE A 275 -4.44 -13.35 4.67
C PHE A 275 -3.06 -12.83 5.05
N TYR A 276 -2.22 -13.73 5.58
CA TYR A 276 -0.82 -13.49 5.87
C TYR A 276 0.03 -14.64 5.29
N PRO A 277 1.29 -14.37 4.90
CA PRO A 277 2.18 -15.40 4.36
C PRO A 277 2.70 -16.38 5.44
N ASP A 278 2.67 -16.01 6.72
CA ASP A 278 3.16 -16.83 7.83
C ASP A 278 2.06 -17.74 8.40
N VAL A 279 2.35 -19.04 8.48
CA VAL A 279 1.48 -20.07 9.08
C VAL A 279 1.25 -19.80 10.58
N GLY A 280 2.23 -19.20 11.26
CA GLY A 280 2.15 -18.84 12.68
C GLY A 280 1.25 -17.65 13.00
N ASN A 281 0.96 -16.79 12.01
CA ASN A 281 0.08 -15.62 12.15
C ASN A 281 -0.98 -15.59 11.05
N GLN A 282 -1.89 -16.56 11.06
CA GLN A 282 -3.01 -16.62 10.11
C GLN A 282 -3.84 -15.32 10.10
N GLY A 283 -4.32 -14.91 8.93
CA GLY A 283 -5.36 -13.88 8.77
C GLY A 283 -6.77 -14.50 8.90
N PHE A 284 -7.82 -13.68 8.94
CA PHE A 284 -9.20 -14.18 9.11
C PHE A 284 -9.63 -15.19 8.03
N GLY A 285 -9.19 -15.00 6.79
CA GLY A 285 -9.44 -15.89 5.66
C GLY A 285 -8.63 -17.20 5.69
N GLN A 286 -7.77 -17.40 6.68
CA GLN A 286 -6.95 -18.61 6.87
C GLN A 286 -7.27 -19.34 8.18
N MET A 287 -8.25 -18.85 8.94
CA MET A 287 -8.61 -19.40 10.25
C MET A 287 -9.83 -20.29 10.16
N ASP A 288 -9.91 -21.26 11.08
CA ASP A 288 -11.17 -21.95 11.35
C ASP A 288 -12.21 -21.02 11.98
N HIS A 289 -13.46 -21.45 11.95
CA HIS A 289 -14.61 -20.66 12.39
C HIS A 289 -14.57 -20.32 13.89
N ASP A 290 -14.10 -21.24 14.73
CA ASP A 290 -14.04 -21.04 16.18
C ASP A 290 -13.02 -19.97 16.54
N LYS A 291 -11.88 -19.95 15.85
CA LYS A 291 -10.84 -18.94 16.01
C LYS A 291 -11.31 -17.57 15.51
N ILE A 292 -12.02 -17.51 14.38
CA ILE A 292 -12.66 -16.27 13.89
C ILE A 292 -13.63 -15.72 14.95
N LYS A 293 -14.53 -16.55 15.48
CA LYS A 293 -15.51 -16.17 16.50
C LYS A 293 -14.83 -15.69 17.80
N LYS A 294 -13.78 -16.38 18.25
CA LYS A 294 -13.02 -16.00 19.44
C LYS A 294 -12.33 -14.64 19.29
N LEU A 295 -11.72 -14.38 18.14
CA LEU A 295 -10.96 -13.14 17.90
C LEU A 295 -11.84 -11.93 17.56
N SER A 296 -13.01 -12.16 16.97
CA SER A 296 -14.00 -11.10 16.66
C SER A 296 -14.79 -10.65 17.89
N LYS A 297 -14.87 -11.48 18.95
CA LYS A 297 -15.45 -11.12 20.24
C LYS A 297 -14.65 -9.98 20.88
N SER A 298 -15.11 -8.76 20.61
CA SER A 298 -14.36 -7.53 20.93
C SER A 298 -15.18 -6.50 21.72
N GLY A 299 -16.43 -6.82 22.07
CA GLY A 299 -17.34 -5.89 22.76
C GLY A 299 -17.65 -4.62 21.97
N LEU A 300 -17.23 -4.57 20.70
CA LEU A 300 -17.53 -3.49 19.78
C LEU A 300 -18.98 -3.63 19.29
N VAL A 301 -19.63 -2.49 19.06
CA VAL A 301 -20.98 -2.43 18.50
C VAL A 301 -20.87 -2.10 17.02
N SER A 302 -21.45 -2.94 16.17
CA SER A 302 -21.46 -2.77 14.71
C SER A 302 -22.70 -2.00 14.26
N VAL A 303 -22.68 -1.46 13.04
CA VAL A 303 -23.85 -0.83 12.40
C VAL A 303 -25.06 -1.78 12.36
N PRO A 304 -24.93 -3.07 11.96
CA PRO A 304 -26.05 -4.01 12.04
C PRO A 304 -26.59 -4.19 13.47
N ALA A 305 -25.73 -4.21 14.48
CA ALA A 305 -26.17 -4.31 15.88
C ALA A 305 -27.02 -3.10 16.30
N ILE A 306 -26.64 -1.89 15.87
CA ILE A 306 -27.41 -0.66 16.12
C ILE A 306 -28.75 -0.73 15.39
N LEU A 307 -28.74 -1.03 14.08
CA LEU A 307 -29.96 -1.07 13.28
C LEU A 307 -30.98 -2.11 13.79
N ASN A 308 -30.52 -3.28 14.24
CA ASN A 308 -31.39 -4.30 14.83
C ASN A 308 -32.09 -3.81 16.12
N GLN A 309 -31.48 -2.90 16.88
CA GLN A 309 -32.12 -2.26 18.05
C GLN A 309 -33.23 -1.28 17.66
N HIS A 310 -33.24 -0.84 16.40
CA HIS A 310 -34.22 0.09 15.82
C HIS A 310 -35.15 -0.61 14.81
N HIS A 311 -35.49 -1.87 15.05
CA HIS A 311 -36.47 -2.66 14.27
C HIS A 311 -36.10 -2.95 12.81
N PHE A 312 -34.84 -2.74 12.40
CA PHE A 312 -34.38 -3.24 11.11
C PHE A 312 -34.11 -4.74 11.18
N ASN A 313 -34.41 -5.44 10.09
CA ASN A 313 -33.87 -6.77 9.83
C ASN A 313 -32.63 -6.62 8.94
N THR A 314 -31.46 -6.97 9.48
CA THR A 314 -30.18 -6.76 8.77
C THR A 314 -29.70 -8.04 8.11
N TYR A 315 -29.37 -7.93 6.82
CA TYR A 315 -28.94 -9.06 6.01
C TYR A 315 -27.61 -8.77 5.34
N PHE A 316 -26.78 -9.81 5.15
CA PHE A 316 -25.60 -9.73 4.30
C PHE A 316 -25.59 -10.90 3.31
N LEU A 317 -25.33 -10.60 2.03
CA LEU A 317 -25.18 -11.60 0.97
C LEU A 317 -23.70 -11.80 0.68
N SER A 318 -23.17 -12.96 1.03
CA SER A 318 -21.77 -13.34 0.84
C SER A 318 -21.61 -14.07 -0.50
N ASN A 319 -20.48 -13.85 -1.18
CA ASN A 319 -20.11 -14.55 -2.39
C ASN A 319 -19.39 -15.89 -2.13
N GLU A 320 -19.11 -16.22 -0.86
CA GLU A 320 -18.58 -17.52 -0.45
C GLU A 320 -19.71 -18.44 0.04
N LEU A 321 -19.45 -19.75 0.06
CA LEU A 321 -20.34 -20.73 0.71
C LEU A 321 -20.68 -20.33 2.15
N SER A 322 -21.78 -20.86 2.67
CA SER A 322 -22.27 -20.64 4.04
C SER A 322 -21.25 -21.07 5.12
N THR A 323 -20.34 -21.98 4.74
CA THR A 323 -19.21 -22.51 5.50
C THR A 323 -17.86 -21.87 5.13
N GLY A 324 -17.83 -20.88 4.24
CA GLY A 324 -16.61 -20.15 3.89
C GLY A 324 -16.12 -19.22 4.99
N ASN A 325 -14.82 -18.91 4.98
CA ASN A 325 -14.19 -18.08 6.02
C ASN A 325 -14.75 -16.65 6.03
N MET A 326 -15.08 -16.07 4.86
CA MET A 326 -15.70 -14.75 4.78
C MET A 326 -17.10 -14.77 5.38
N THR A 327 -17.90 -15.78 5.04
CA THR A 327 -19.27 -15.93 5.58
C THR A 327 -19.25 -16.11 7.09
N SER A 328 -18.34 -16.95 7.61
CA SER A 328 -18.12 -17.13 9.05
C SER A 328 -17.65 -15.86 9.74
N TYR A 329 -16.82 -15.06 9.08
CA TYR A 329 -16.38 -13.75 9.56
C TYR A 329 -17.54 -12.74 9.62
N LEU A 330 -18.35 -12.64 8.57
CA LEU A 330 -19.52 -11.75 8.51
C LEU A 330 -20.58 -12.09 9.57
N LYS A 331 -20.76 -13.37 9.89
CA LYS A 331 -21.63 -13.83 10.99
C LYS A 331 -21.24 -13.24 12.35
N THR A 332 -20.03 -12.71 12.50
CA THR A 332 -19.57 -12.06 13.75
C THR A 332 -20.02 -10.60 13.89
N PHE A 333 -20.62 -10.01 12.85
CA PHE A 333 -20.98 -8.58 12.79
C PHE A 333 -22.42 -8.26 13.19
N ALA A 334 -23.10 -9.21 13.85
CA ALA A 334 -24.47 -9.06 14.35
C ALA A 334 -25.52 -8.76 13.27
N PHE A 335 -25.29 -9.18 12.02
CA PHE A 335 -26.38 -9.29 11.05
C PHE A 335 -27.43 -10.28 11.56
N THR A 336 -28.72 -10.00 11.35
CA THR A 336 -29.81 -10.94 11.65
C THR A 336 -29.62 -12.25 10.88
N ARG A 337 -29.19 -12.15 9.61
CA ARG A 337 -28.80 -13.32 8.82
C ARG A 337 -27.73 -12.99 7.80
N VAL A 338 -26.81 -13.93 7.60
CA VAL A 338 -25.81 -13.89 6.54
C VAL A 338 -26.08 -15.08 5.62
N TYR A 339 -26.31 -14.80 4.35
CA TYR A 339 -26.54 -15.78 3.29
C TYR A 339 -25.22 -16.07 2.59
N GLY A 340 -24.88 -17.35 2.43
CA GLY A 340 -23.80 -17.79 1.55
C GLY A 340 -24.28 -17.98 0.11
N ALA A 341 -23.34 -18.25 -0.80
CA ALA A 341 -23.65 -18.51 -2.21
C ALA A 341 -24.61 -19.70 -2.40
N ASP A 342 -24.47 -20.73 -1.56
CA ASP A 342 -25.32 -21.93 -1.53
C ASP A 342 -26.74 -21.67 -1.00
N ASP A 343 -26.98 -20.56 -0.30
CA ASP A 343 -28.33 -20.15 0.09
C ASP A 343 -29.08 -19.44 -1.05
N LEU A 344 -28.37 -19.02 -2.11
CA LEU A 344 -28.90 -18.13 -3.16
C LEU A 344 -29.21 -18.85 -4.49
N GLY A 345 -28.85 -20.13 -4.62
CA GLY A 345 -29.08 -20.96 -5.82
C GLY A 345 -27.81 -21.26 -6.58
#